data_AF-A0ABD0RVJ1-F1
#
_entry.id   AF-A0ABD0RVJ1-F1
#
_cell.length_a   1.000
_cell.length_b   1.000
_cell.length_c   1.000
_cell.angle_alpha   90.00
_cell.angle_beta   90.00
_cell.angle_gamma   90.00
#
_symmetry.space_group_name_H-M   'P 1'
#
loop_
_entity.id
_entity.type
_entity.pdbx_description
1 polymer ?
#
loop_
_entity_poly.entity_id
_entity_poly.type
_entity_poly.pdbx_seq_one_letter_code
_entity_poly.pdbx_strand_id
1 'polypeptide(L)'
;MSCTYKYPTGYKIKKAFWTKNPVKGKEPPDLSEDPEYSQRLQYLGDKQQNCTIRLNHVTQKDSHMYYFRFITNKSDGKWVGHPGVSLNVTGDFHE
;
A
#
# COMPACT_ATOMS: atom_id res chain seq x y z
N MET A 1 5.23 0.44 -7.31
CA MET A 1 5.03 1.60 -6.42
C MET A 1 6.15 1.61 -5.39
N SER A 2 7.09 2.54 -5.53
CA SER A 2 8.25 2.66 -4.63
C SER A 2 7.92 3.54 -3.43
N CYS A 3 8.41 3.15 -2.25
CA CYS A 3 8.06 3.82 -1.00
C CYS A 3 9.09 3.47 0.09
N THR A 4 9.45 4.46 0.90
CA THR A 4 10.22 4.27 2.14
C THR A 4 9.59 5.07 3.26
N TYR A 5 9.71 4.60 4.50
CA TYR A 5 9.12 5.25 5.67
C TYR A 5 10.03 5.12 6.89
N LYS A 6 9.83 6.03 7.84
CA LYS A 6 10.52 6.03 9.13
C LYS A 6 9.48 6.10 10.24
N TYR A 7 9.84 5.58 11.40
CA TYR A 7 9.07 5.67 12.62
C TYR A 7 10.01 5.89 13.81
N PRO A 8 9.52 6.41 14.94
CA PRO A 8 10.38 6.73 16.08
C PRO A 8 11.08 5.50 16.66
N THR A 9 12.26 5.72 17.25
CA THR A 9 13.01 4.68 17.96
C THR A 9 12.18 4.06 19.10
N GLY A 10 12.29 2.74 19.29
CA GLY A 10 11.52 2.02 20.31
C GLY A 10 10.15 1.52 19.85
N TYR A 11 9.73 1.87 18.63
CA TYR A 11 8.56 1.30 17.98
C TYR A 11 8.97 0.05 17.18
N LYS A 12 8.08 -0.94 17.14
CA LYS A 12 8.24 -2.18 16.37
C LYS A 12 7.04 -2.34 15.45
N ILE A 13 7.29 -2.53 14.15
CA ILE A 13 6.24 -2.80 13.17
C ILE A 13 5.56 -4.13 13.50
N LYS A 14 4.23 -4.12 13.57
CA LYS A 14 3.38 -5.31 13.72
C LYS A 14 2.70 -5.68 12.41
N LYS A 15 2.18 -4.69 11.68
CA LYS A 15 1.56 -4.88 10.36
C LYS A 15 2.01 -3.75 9.44
N ALA A 16 2.27 -4.07 8.19
CA ALA A 16 2.61 -3.12 7.14
C ALA A 16 2.03 -3.63 5.83
N PHE A 17 1.23 -2.78 5.19
CA PHE A 17 0.45 -3.18 4.03
C PHE A 17 0.07 -2.00 3.13
N TRP A 18 -0.37 -2.30 1.92
CA TRP A 18 -0.96 -1.31 1.02
C TRP A 18 -2.47 -1.40 1.02
N THR A 19 -3.10 -0.25 0.86
CA THR A 19 -4.56 -0.11 0.74
C THR A 19 -4.92 0.84 -0.40
N LYS A 20 -6.19 0.84 -0.81
CA LYS A 20 -6.75 1.79 -1.79
C LYS A 20 -7.95 2.51 -1.18
N ASN A 21 -8.12 3.80 -1.53
CA ASN A 21 -9.27 4.62 -1.12
C ASN A 21 -9.63 4.53 0.39
N PRO A 22 -8.69 4.80 1.31
CA PRO A 22 -8.94 4.72 2.75
C PRO A 22 -10.02 5.73 3.18
N VAL A 23 -10.97 5.27 4.01
CA VAL A 23 -12.04 6.12 4.56
C VAL A 23 -11.65 6.61 5.95
N LYS A 24 -11.80 7.92 6.21
CA LYS A 24 -11.49 8.53 7.51
C LYS A 24 -12.30 7.84 8.63
N GLY A 25 -11.61 7.44 9.70
CA GLY A 25 -12.23 6.80 10.86
C GLY A 25 -12.52 5.30 10.72
N LYS A 26 -12.19 4.69 9.57
CA LYS A 26 -12.26 3.23 9.39
C LYS A 26 -10.87 2.65 9.20
N GLU A 27 -10.66 1.42 9.67
CA GLU A 27 -9.45 0.67 9.36
C GLU A 27 -9.51 0.27 7.88
N PRO A 28 -8.54 0.69 7.05
CA PRO A 28 -8.59 0.40 5.62
C PRO A 28 -8.14 -1.05 5.35
N PRO A 29 -8.68 -1.71 4.32
CA PRO A 29 -8.41 -3.11 4.03
C PRO A 29 -6.98 -3.33 3.52
N ASP A 30 -6.43 -4.52 3.77
CA ASP A 30 -5.13 -4.95 3.26
C ASP A 30 -5.28 -5.55 1.85
N LEU A 31 -4.66 -4.92 0.85
CA LEU A 31 -4.72 -5.41 -0.53
C LEU A 31 -4.08 -6.79 -0.70
N SER A 32 -3.14 -7.20 0.15
CA SER A 32 -2.58 -8.55 0.05
C SER A 32 -3.54 -9.65 0.51
N GLU A 33 -4.61 -9.29 1.23
CA GLU A 33 -5.69 -10.19 1.65
C GLU A 33 -6.86 -10.17 0.64
N ASP A 34 -6.90 -9.20 -0.27
CA ASP A 34 -7.92 -9.10 -1.32
C ASP A 34 -7.66 -10.14 -2.44
N PRO A 35 -8.58 -11.04 -2.76
CA PRO A 35 -8.41 -12.02 -3.84
C PRO A 35 -8.03 -11.40 -5.20
N GLU A 36 -8.51 -10.18 -5.51
CA GLU A 36 -8.20 -9.48 -6.76
C GLU A 36 -6.72 -9.05 -6.86
N TYR A 37 -6.08 -8.84 -5.71
CA TYR A 37 -4.70 -8.30 -5.62
C TYR A 37 -3.70 -9.31 -5.09
N SER A 38 -4.10 -10.24 -4.23
CA SER A 38 -3.23 -11.20 -3.52
C SER A 38 -2.28 -11.97 -4.43
N GLN A 39 -2.72 -12.36 -5.63
CA GLN A 39 -1.90 -13.06 -6.62
C GLN A 39 -1.06 -12.14 -7.50
N ARG A 40 -1.39 -10.85 -7.57
CA ARG A 40 -0.75 -9.86 -8.45
C ARG A 40 0.21 -8.93 -7.70
N LEU A 41 0.03 -8.78 -6.39
CA LEU A 41 0.77 -7.88 -5.53
C LEU A 41 1.98 -8.60 -4.93
N GLN A 42 3.16 -8.13 -5.31
CA GLN A 42 4.43 -8.62 -4.82
C GLN A 42 5.09 -7.55 -3.94
N TYR A 43 5.47 -7.91 -2.71
CA TYR A 43 6.34 -7.07 -1.89
C TYR A 43 7.79 -7.19 -2.36
N LEU A 44 8.38 -6.06 -2.70
CA LEU A 44 9.81 -5.96 -3.04
C LEU A 44 10.63 -5.38 -1.88
N GLY A 45 9.98 -4.65 -0.97
CA GLY A 45 10.57 -4.13 0.25
C GLY A 45 10.48 -5.09 1.44
N ASP A 46 11.15 -4.70 2.53
CA ASP A 46 11.26 -5.48 3.77
C ASP A 46 10.11 -5.28 4.75
N LYS A 47 9.16 -4.37 4.46
CA LYS A 47 8.06 -3.98 5.36
C LYS A 47 8.53 -3.45 6.73
N GLN A 48 9.78 -3.01 6.83
CA GLN A 48 10.34 -2.36 8.01
C GLN A 48 10.74 -0.92 7.70
N GLN A 49 11.37 -0.67 6.55
CA GLN A 49 11.72 0.68 6.10
C GLN A 49 11.39 0.89 4.63
N ASN A 50 11.30 -0.21 3.87
CA ASN A 50 10.96 -0.23 2.47
C ASN A 50 9.56 -0.82 2.28
N CYS A 51 8.65 0.02 1.80
CA CYS A 51 7.26 -0.32 1.51
C CYS A 51 7.04 -0.63 0.02
N THR A 52 8.08 -0.81 -0.77
CA THR A 52 7.93 -0.98 -2.23
C THR A 52 7.16 -2.25 -2.58
N ILE A 53 6.16 -2.10 -3.45
CA ILE A 53 5.41 -3.20 -4.06
C ILE A 53 5.47 -3.12 -5.59
N ARG A 54 5.34 -4.28 -6.22
CA ARG A 54 5.04 -4.43 -7.65
C ARG A 54 3.63 -5.00 -7.78
N LEU A 55 2.81 -4.38 -8.60
CA LEU A 55 1.51 -4.91 -8.99
C LEU A 55 1.63 -5.41 -10.44
N ASN A 56 1.39 -6.70 -10.65
CA ASN A 56 1.48 -7.34 -11.97
C ASN A 56 0.12 -7.35 -12.66
N HIS A 57 0.12 -7.49 -13.99
CA HIS A 57 -1.09 -7.57 -14.81
C HIS A 57 -2.10 -6.45 -14.48
N VAL A 58 -1.60 -5.21 -14.52
CA VAL A 58 -2.43 -4.03 -14.22
C VAL A 58 -3.38 -3.75 -15.37
N THR A 59 -4.60 -3.35 -15.05
CA THR A 59 -5.65 -2.97 -15.99
C THR A 59 -6.16 -1.57 -15.67
N GLN A 60 -6.99 -1.00 -16.54
CA GLN A 60 -7.65 0.29 -16.26
C GLN A 60 -8.45 0.30 -14.95
N LYS A 61 -8.96 -0.86 -14.50
CA LYS A 61 -9.67 -0.99 -13.21
C LYS A 61 -8.75 -0.79 -12.01
N ASP A 62 -7.45 -0.99 -12.17
CA ASP A 62 -6.47 -0.77 -11.11
C ASP A 62 -6.11 0.71 -10.93
N SER A 63 -6.62 1.61 -11.78
CA SER A 63 -6.37 3.05 -11.71
C SER A 63 -7.02 3.66 -10.47
N HIS A 64 -6.23 3.80 -9.40
CA HIS A 64 -6.66 4.28 -8.10
C HIS A 64 -5.53 5.01 -7.38
N MET A 65 -5.87 5.65 -6.26
CA MET A 65 -4.90 6.14 -5.30
C MET A 65 -4.62 5.08 -4.24
N TYR A 66 -3.36 4.69 -4.14
CA TYR A 66 -2.85 3.66 -3.25
C TYR A 66 -2.09 4.30 -2.09
N TYR A 67 -2.20 3.71 -0.91
CA TYR A 67 -1.60 4.24 0.30
C TYR A 67 -0.88 3.14 1.04
N PHE A 68 0.31 3.45 1.51
CA PHE A 68 1.00 2.57 2.45
C PHE A 68 0.45 2.79 3.86
N ARG A 69 0.27 1.73 4.62
CA ARG A 69 -0.17 1.76 6.00
C ARG A 69 0.73 0.87 6.84
N PHE A 70 1.07 1.35 8.03
CA PHE A 70 1.71 0.51 9.03
C PHE A 70 1.11 0.73 10.43
N ILE A 71 1.20 -0.33 11.22
CA ILE A 71 0.76 -0.41 12.60
C ILE A 71 1.94 -0.93 13.40
N THR A 72 2.26 -0.22 14.48
CA THR A 72 3.32 -0.61 15.41
C THR A 72 2.75 -1.28 16.66
N ASN A 73 3.64 -1.64 17.58
CA ASN A 73 3.29 -2.10 18.92
C ASN A 73 2.75 -1.02 19.87
N LYS A 74 2.83 0.28 19.51
CA LYS A 74 2.35 1.39 20.34
C LYS A 74 0.95 1.83 19.91
N SER A 75 0.13 2.30 20.86
CA SER A 75 -1.27 2.68 20.63
C SER A 75 -1.42 3.87 19.69
N ASP A 76 -0.48 4.82 19.73
CA ASP A 76 -0.38 6.00 18.87
C ASP A 76 0.38 5.73 17.56
N GLY A 77 1.02 4.57 17.41
CA GLY A 77 1.83 4.24 16.24
C GLY A 77 1.04 3.56 15.13
N LYS A 78 -0.08 4.16 14.70
CA LYS A 78 -0.84 3.78 13.51
C LYS A 78 -0.79 4.90 12.48
N TRP A 79 -0.28 4.60 11.28
CA TRP A 79 -0.03 5.61 10.27
C TRP A 79 -0.51 5.17 8.89
N VAL A 80 -1.10 6.10 8.14
CA VAL A 80 -1.34 5.98 6.70
C VAL A 80 -0.43 7.00 6.03
N GLY A 81 0.41 6.55 5.09
CA GLY A 81 1.31 7.41 4.35
C GLY A 81 0.54 8.40 3.50
N HIS A 82 0.90 9.68 3.61
CA HIS A 82 0.37 10.76 2.78
C HIS A 82 1.56 11.58 2.23
N PRO A 83 1.55 11.99 0.95
CA PRO A 83 0.52 11.72 -0.06
C PRO A 83 0.47 10.23 -0.47
N GLY A 84 -0.66 9.82 -1.03
CA GLY A 84 -0.79 8.50 -1.67
C GLY A 84 -0.05 8.45 -3.01
N VAL A 85 0.06 7.25 -3.58
CA VAL A 85 0.60 7.01 -4.92
C VAL A 85 -0.57 6.83 -5.89
N SER A 86 -0.65 7.69 -6.91
CA SER A 86 -1.62 7.54 -7.99
C SER A 86 -1.10 6.54 -9.02
N LEU A 87 -1.86 5.48 -9.29
CA LEU A 87 -1.64 4.59 -10.42
C LEU A 87 -2.65 4.97 -11.51
N ASN A 88 -2.16 5.30 -12.70
CA ASN A 88 -2.98 5.54 -13.87
C ASN A 88 -2.55 4.58 -14.98
N VAL A 89 -3.43 3.64 -15.33
CA VAL A 89 -3.21 2.69 -16.42
C VAL A 89 -3.92 3.22 -17.64
N THR A 90 -3.17 3.68 -18.64
CA THR A 90 -3.71 4.02 -19.95
C THR A 90 -3.72 2.77 -20.81
N GLY A 91 -4.79 2.58 -21.59
CA GLY A 91 -4.80 1.54 -22.62
C GLY A 91 -4.17 2.11 -23.88
N ASP A 92 -3.31 1.34 -24.55
CA ASP A 92 -2.95 1.65 -25.93
C ASP A 92 -4.14 1.25 -26.80
N PHE A 93 -4.94 2.24 -27.22
CA PHE A 93 -5.84 2.05 -28.36
C PHE A 93 -4.96 1.95 -29.60
N HIS A 94 -4.60 0.74 -29.99
CA HIS A 94 -4.24 0.48 -31.38
C HIS A 94 -5.55 0.29 -32.15
N GLU A 95 -5.99 1.35 -32.84
CA GLU A 95 -6.87 1.24 -34.01
C GLU A 95 -6.14 0.57 -35.18
#